data_AF-A0A355TRN4-F1
#
_entry.id   AF-A0A355TRN4-F1
#
_cell.length_a   1.000
_cell.length_b   1.000
_cell.length_c   1.000
_cell.angle_alpha   90.00
_cell.angle_beta   90.00
_cell.angle_gamma   90.00
#
_symmetry.space_group_name_H-M   'P 1'
#
loop_
_entity.id
_entity.type
_entity.pdbx_description
1 polymer ?
#
loop_
_entity_poly.entity_id
_entity_poly.type
_entity_poly.pdbx_seq_one_letter_code
_entity_poly.pdbx_strand_id
1 'polypeptide(L)'
;MMGIFLVFCAAGYLLGTYAFGAKASLNTDRFTVAVNLGQAKMEELQKCSPASLPTEQKGKFARPYQDYYWYAQISPFSQDFSLLTVRTGQNGAPLCTLRRLINTDTLASIDAHTYDSETVFTDKALKLPFAKVSFWEPLATAPKTTGAAVNWSTGAICGHPGQGIVWASHAREPKILQMLFNAEGKNIACNTIEVPTNSQGYKAHIIDVAADKMGNFLFCADSANRALWVLDDSNNSGAYSWKNGQCLISKQKPIQDLRGIACDQYGSTVWLCEGTPRRLRQFYWGTLPKGVQEKINSFSGWGESVVVPFSGAGRLHSVAANIWGSAIYTIDNSFVYTLIFQENSGCGTWQQIPLPESLRKAKPRALWVDPGNSWLYINTLTGGQWAAAPSIDGTLKSSSFSQINWR
;
A
#
# COMPACT_ATOMS: atom_id res chain seq x y z
N MET A 1 -37.91 29.10 -53.33
CA MET A 1 -36.47 29.24 -52.98
C MET A 1 -36.20 29.15 -51.49
N MET A 2 -37.02 29.73 -50.61
CA MET A 2 -36.76 29.77 -49.16
C MET A 2 -36.74 28.38 -48.46
N GLY A 3 -37.58 27.43 -48.90
CA GLY A 3 -37.63 26.07 -48.35
C GLY A 3 -36.38 25.22 -48.64
N ILE A 4 -35.72 25.41 -49.79
CA ILE A 4 -34.48 24.70 -50.13
C ILE A 4 -33.32 25.20 -49.25
N PHE A 5 -33.26 26.51 -49.00
CA PHE A 5 -32.23 27.10 -48.15
C PHE A 5 -32.29 26.60 -46.69
N LEU A 6 -33.49 26.46 -46.14
CA LEU A 6 -33.71 25.91 -44.79
C LEU A 6 -33.28 24.44 -44.69
N VAL A 7 -33.50 23.63 -45.73
CA VAL A 7 -33.04 22.23 -45.78
C VAL A 7 -31.51 22.16 -45.78
N PHE A 8 -30.82 23.02 -46.53
CA PHE A 8 -29.36 23.07 -46.53
C PHE A 8 -28.78 23.57 -45.19
N CYS A 9 -29.42 24.55 -44.53
CA CYS A 9 -29.01 25.01 -43.20
C CYS A 9 -29.21 23.92 -42.13
N ALA A 10 -30.33 23.20 -42.17
CA ALA A 10 -30.60 22.09 -41.25
C ALA A 10 -29.63 20.91 -41.47
N ALA A 11 -29.34 20.56 -42.74
CA ALA A 11 -28.35 19.54 -43.07
C ALA A 11 -26.94 19.94 -42.64
N GLY A 12 -26.55 21.21 -42.84
CA GLY A 12 -25.26 21.74 -42.38
C GLY A 12 -25.12 21.76 -40.85
N TYR A 13 -26.19 22.09 -40.13
CA TYR A 13 -26.21 22.05 -38.67
C TYR A 13 -26.14 20.62 -38.11
N LEU A 14 -26.86 19.68 -38.73
CA LEU A 14 -26.82 18.26 -38.35
C LEU A 14 -25.46 17.63 -38.67
N LEU A 15 -24.88 17.90 -39.85
CA LEU A 15 -23.53 17.43 -40.20
C LEU A 15 -22.46 18.07 -39.31
N GLY A 16 -22.60 19.35 -38.96
CA GLY A 16 -21.71 20.05 -38.05
C GLY A 16 -21.74 19.47 -36.64
N THR A 17 -22.93 19.22 -36.08
CA THR A 17 -23.07 18.65 -34.73
C THR A 17 -22.62 17.18 -34.67
N TYR A 18 -22.88 16.38 -35.73
CA TYR A 18 -22.38 15.01 -35.81
C TYR A 18 -20.86 14.94 -35.98
N ALA A 19 -20.27 15.79 -36.83
CA ALA A 19 -18.83 15.83 -37.04
C ALA A 19 -18.08 16.36 -35.80
N PHE A 20 -18.62 17.37 -35.12
CA PHE A 20 -18.04 17.86 -33.86
C PHE A 20 -18.23 16.84 -32.72
N GLY A 21 -19.40 16.20 -32.60
CA GLY A 21 -19.68 15.17 -31.61
C GLY A 21 -18.80 13.93 -31.79
N ALA A 22 -18.63 13.45 -33.02
CA ALA A 22 -17.74 12.32 -33.32
C ALA A 22 -16.25 12.67 -33.15
N LYS A 23 -15.83 13.89 -33.52
CA LYS A 23 -14.44 14.34 -33.30
C LYS A 23 -14.14 14.56 -31.82
N ALA A 24 -15.11 15.03 -31.04
CA ALA A 24 -15.01 15.13 -29.58
C ALA A 24 -15.00 13.74 -28.92
N SER A 25 -15.85 12.80 -29.34
CA SER A 25 -15.83 11.43 -28.79
C SER A 25 -14.54 10.70 -29.14
N LEU A 26 -14.07 10.78 -30.39
CA LEU A 26 -12.80 10.20 -30.84
C LEU A 26 -11.60 10.81 -30.11
N ASN A 27 -11.60 12.12 -29.85
CA ASN A 27 -10.55 12.75 -29.04
C ASN A 27 -10.61 12.32 -27.57
N THR A 28 -11.81 12.10 -27.01
CA THR A 28 -12.01 11.59 -25.65
C THR A 28 -11.52 10.15 -25.53
N ASP A 29 -11.79 9.31 -26.53
CA ASP A 29 -11.33 7.92 -26.59
C ASP A 29 -9.80 7.85 -26.76
N ARG A 30 -9.22 8.65 -27.67
CA ARG A 30 -7.76 8.72 -27.87
C ARG A 30 -7.02 9.22 -26.64
N PHE A 31 -7.56 10.23 -25.97
CA PHE A 31 -7.01 10.73 -24.71
C PHE A 31 -7.09 9.69 -23.60
N THR A 32 -8.23 9.00 -23.46
CA THR A 32 -8.43 7.94 -22.47
C THR A 32 -7.46 6.77 -22.69
N VAL A 33 -7.30 6.33 -23.94
CA VAL A 33 -6.30 5.31 -24.32
C VAL A 33 -4.89 5.80 -24.00
N ALA A 34 -4.54 7.04 -24.34
CA ALA A 34 -3.22 7.61 -24.04
C ALA A 34 -2.93 7.67 -22.53
N VAL A 35 -3.92 8.02 -21.69
CA VAL A 35 -3.81 8.02 -20.23
C VAL A 35 -3.59 6.60 -19.70
N ASN A 36 -4.39 5.63 -20.13
CA ASN A 36 -4.25 4.23 -19.69
C ASN A 36 -2.90 3.64 -20.08
N LEU A 37 -2.45 3.88 -21.31
CA LEU A 37 -1.12 3.47 -21.79
C LEU A 37 0.00 4.17 -21.01
N GLY A 38 -0.17 5.45 -20.68
CA GLY A 38 0.77 6.23 -19.89
C GLY A 38 0.88 5.70 -18.45
N GLN A 39 -0.24 5.34 -17.84
CA GLN A 39 -0.29 4.72 -16.51
C GLN A 39 0.39 3.35 -16.51
N ALA A 40 0.06 2.49 -17.49
CA ALA A 40 0.70 1.19 -17.65
C ALA A 40 2.22 1.32 -17.82
N LYS A 41 2.68 2.30 -18.61
CA LYS A 41 4.12 2.55 -18.79
C LYS A 41 4.78 3.10 -17.52
N MET A 42 4.10 3.97 -16.77
CA MET A 42 4.58 4.41 -15.46
C MET A 42 4.78 3.24 -14.51
N GLU A 43 3.81 2.33 -14.45
CA GLU A 43 3.88 1.15 -13.61
C GLU A 43 5.00 0.20 -14.04
N GLU A 44 5.20 0.02 -15.35
CA GLU A 44 6.34 -0.76 -15.87
C GLU A 44 7.68 -0.16 -15.41
N LEU A 45 7.87 1.15 -15.58
CA LEU A 45 9.12 1.82 -15.24
C LEU A 45 9.36 1.86 -13.73
N GLN A 46 8.30 1.90 -12.91
CA GLN A 46 8.42 1.80 -11.46
C GLN A 46 8.92 0.43 -10.97
N LYS A 47 8.81 -0.62 -11.78
CA LYS A 47 9.34 -1.95 -11.45
C LYS A 47 10.85 -2.05 -11.67
N CYS A 48 11.44 -1.12 -12.41
CA CYS A 48 12.87 -1.06 -12.59
C CYS A 48 13.52 -0.28 -11.44
N SER A 49 14.81 -0.52 -11.18
CA SER A 49 15.50 0.25 -10.15
C SER A 49 15.65 1.68 -10.62
N PRO A 50 15.38 2.70 -9.79
CA PRO A 50 15.67 4.09 -10.17
C PRO A 50 17.13 4.26 -10.62
N ALA A 51 18.06 3.55 -9.97
CA ALA A 51 19.47 3.51 -10.33
C ALA A 51 19.79 2.78 -11.65
N SER A 52 18.88 1.94 -12.15
CA SER A 52 19.05 1.19 -13.41
C SER A 52 18.26 1.77 -14.58
N LEU A 53 17.48 2.82 -14.35
CA LEU A 53 16.69 3.46 -15.40
C LEU A 53 17.49 4.60 -16.03
N PRO A 54 17.66 4.61 -17.36
CA PRO A 54 18.14 5.79 -18.06
C PRO A 54 17.27 7.01 -17.72
N THR A 55 17.93 8.16 -17.54
CA THR A 55 17.31 9.46 -17.21
C THR A 55 16.20 9.84 -18.18
N GLU A 56 16.35 9.44 -19.46
CA GLU A 56 15.35 9.63 -20.50
C GLU A 56 15.21 8.38 -21.35
N GLN A 57 13.98 8.02 -21.71
CA GLN A 57 13.64 6.85 -22.50
C GLN A 57 12.46 7.16 -23.41
N LYS A 58 12.42 6.53 -24.58
CA LYS A 58 11.32 6.69 -25.53
C LYS A 58 11.05 5.40 -26.29
N GLY A 59 9.82 5.23 -26.75
CA GLY A 59 9.45 4.07 -27.54
C GLY A 59 8.04 4.18 -28.13
N LYS A 60 7.63 3.11 -28.81
CA LYS A 60 6.27 2.91 -29.30
C LYS A 60 5.62 1.75 -28.54
N PHE A 61 4.29 1.75 -28.47
CA PHE A 61 3.57 0.62 -27.88
C PHE A 61 3.44 -0.54 -28.89
N ALA A 62 3.31 -1.76 -28.38
CA ALA A 62 3.08 -2.95 -29.19
C ALA A 62 1.65 -2.97 -29.76
N ARG A 63 1.35 -3.94 -30.65
CA ARG A 63 -0.03 -4.12 -31.17
C ARG A 63 -1.02 -4.31 -29.99
N PRO A 64 -2.21 -3.69 -30.04
CA PRO A 64 -2.79 -2.93 -31.15
C PRO A 64 -2.41 -1.44 -31.24
N TYR A 65 -1.64 -0.88 -30.30
CA TYR A 65 -1.42 0.57 -30.14
C TYR A 65 -0.15 1.11 -30.83
N GLN A 66 0.21 0.59 -32.00
CA GLN A 66 1.49 0.87 -32.66
C GLN A 66 1.68 2.34 -33.09
N ASP A 67 0.58 3.06 -33.22
CA ASP A 67 0.46 4.48 -33.54
C ASP A 67 0.65 5.39 -32.32
N TYR A 68 0.64 4.82 -31.10
CA TYR A 68 0.96 5.53 -29.86
C TYR A 68 2.45 5.41 -29.53
N TYR A 69 3.00 6.51 -29.01
CA TYR A 69 4.36 6.59 -28.49
C TYR A 69 4.37 7.00 -27.02
N TRP A 70 5.48 6.69 -26.36
CA TRP A 70 5.75 7.14 -25.00
C TRP A 70 7.14 7.75 -24.89
N TYR A 71 7.26 8.72 -23.99
CA TYR A 71 8.50 9.35 -23.56
C TYR A 71 8.51 9.39 -22.05
N ALA A 72 9.52 8.83 -21.42
CA ALA A 72 9.69 8.82 -19.98
C ALA A 72 10.95 9.60 -19.59
N GLN A 73 10.85 10.39 -18.54
CA GLN A 73 11.95 11.14 -17.97
C GLN A 73 11.93 10.98 -16.45
N ILE A 74 13.10 10.71 -15.88
CA ILE A 74 13.30 10.68 -14.43
C ILE A 74 14.19 11.85 -14.08
N SER A 75 13.64 12.81 -13.34
CA SER A 75 14.38 13.96 -12.85
C SER A 75 14.54 13.88 -11.33
N PRO A 76 15.67 14.30 -10.76
CA PRO A 76 15.78 14.51 -9.32
C PRO A 76 14.67 15.47 -8.86
N PHE A 77 13.98 15.12 -7.77
CA PHE A 77 12.95 15.99 -7.18
C PHE A 77 13.33 16.40 -5.76
N SER A 78 13.77 15.45 -4.95
CA SER A 78 14.38 15.68 -3.64
C SER A 78 15.41 14.58 -3.35
N GLN A 79 16.04 14.63 -2.17
CA GLN A 79 17.03 13.64 -1.74
C GLN A 79 16.50 12.19 -1.78
N ASP A 80 15.21 11.99 -1.49
CA ASP A 80 14.60 10.67 -1.33
C ASP A 80 13.62 10.33 -2.47
N PHE A 81 13.37 11.27 -3.38
CA PHE A 81 12.40 11.10 -4.47
C PHE A 81 12.95 11.58 -5.81
N SER A 82 12.69 10.79 -6.84
CA SER A 82 12.77 11.26 -8.22
C SER A 82 11.35 11.46 -8.77
N LEU A 83 11.21 12.35 -9.74
CA LEU A 83 9.97 12.58 -10.46
C LEU A 83 10.02 11.79 -11.77
N LEU A 84 9.20 10.74 -11.87
CA LEU A 84 8.93 10.05 -13.13
C LEU A 84 7.84 10.81 -13.89
N THR A 85 8.21 11.35 -15.05
CA THR A 85 7.30 11.97 -16.01
C THR A 85 7.13 11.04 -17.20
N VAL A 86 5.91 10.63 -17.52
CA VAL A 86 5.61 9.85 -18.73
C VAL A 86 4.66 10.65 -19.60
N ARG A 87 5.09 10.94 -20.83
CA ARG A 87 4.28 11.56 -21.87
C ARG A 87 3.84 10.48 -22.85
N THR A 88 2.57 10.44 -23.18
CA THR A 88 2.05 9.60 -24.26
C THR A 88 1.40 10.45 -25.33
N GLY A 89 1.53 10.00 -26.56
CA GLY A 89 0.97 10.69 -27.72
C GLY A 89 0.71 9.72 -28.86
N GLN A 90 0.10 10.21 -29.93
CA GLN A 90 -0.28 9.43 -31.10
C GLN A 90 0.16 10.19 -32.36
N ASN A 91 0.75 9.52 -33.33
CA ASN A 91 1.20 10.13 -34.61
C ASN A 91 2.07 11.39 -34.44
N GLY A 92 2.92 11.42 -33.41
CA GLY A 92 3.83 12.54 -33.12
C GLY A 92 3.21 13.71 -32.35
N ALA A 93 1.89 13.67 -32.07
CA ALA A 93 1.23 14.68 -31.24
C ALA A 93 1.13 14.20 -29.77
N PRO A 94 1.60 15.00 -28.78
CA PRO A 94 1.46 14.66 -27.37
C PRO A 94 -0.02 14.76 -26.96
N LEU A 95 -0.52 13.73 -26.28
CA LEU A 95 -1.92 13.65 -25.84
C LEU A 95 -2.05 13.77 -24.32
N CYS A 96 -1.14 13.16 -23.55
CA CYS A 96 -1.16 13.30 -22.11
C CYS A 96 0.26 13.34 -21.52
N THR A 97 0.39 13.98 -20.35
CA THR A 97 1.58 13.94 -19.51
C THR A 97 1.16 13.54 -18.11
N LEU A 98 1.68 12.41 -17.65
CA LEU A 98 1.53 11.95 -16.29
C LEU A 98 2.82 12.26 -15.54
N ARG A 99 2.69 12.60 -14.25
CA ARG A 99 3.83 12.81 -13.34
C ARG A 99 3.59 12.01 -12.06
N ARG A 100 4.63 11.31 -11.60
CA ARG A 100 4.57 10.48 -10.39
C ARG A 100 5.90 10.58 -9.64
N LEU A 101 5.84 10.77 -8.33
CA LEU A 101 7.02 10.68 -7.47
C LEU A 101 7.38 9.20 -7.26
N ILE A 102 8.63 8.85 -7.47
CA ILE A 102 9.21 7.53 -7.20
C ILE A 102 10.18 7.66 -6.03
N ASN A 103 10.03 6.79 -5.03
CA ASN A 103 10.96 6.74 -3.90
C ASN A 103 12.29 6.15 -4.40
N THR A 104 13.39 6.90 -4.25
CA THR A 104 14.73 6.44 -4.65
C THR A 104 15.42 5.63 -3.57
N ASP A 105 14.95 5.72 -2.33
CA ASP A 105 15.41 4.87 -1.23
C ASP A 105 14.64 3.54 -1.27
N THR A 106 15.35 2.48 -1.61
CA THR A 106 14.89 1.12 -1.31
C THR A 106 14.85 0.95 0.20
N LEU A 107 13.65 1.04 0.77
CA LEU A 107 13.42 0.90 2.21
C LEU A 107 13.76 -0.52 2.67
N ALA A 108 14.46 -0.61 3.80
CA ALA A 108 14.33 -1.74 4.70
C ALA A 108 12.88 -1.75 5.21
N SER A 109 12.11 -2.77 4.85
CA SER A 109 10.85 -3.08 5.51
C SER A 109 11.15 -3.79 6.83
N ILE A 110 10.53 -3.33 7.91
CA ILE A 110 10.68 -3.85 9.28
C ILE A 110 9.26 -4.06 9.81
N ASP A 111 8.94 -5.28 10.22
CA ASP A 111 7.78 -5.59 11.06
C ASP A 111 8.28 -6.30 12.33
N ALA A 112 7.56 -6.23 13.43
CA ALA A 112 7.98 -6.91 14.65
C ALA A 112 6.84 -7.60 15.37
N HIS A 113 7.17 -8.75 15.97
CA HIS A 113 6.16 -9.63 16.54
C HIS A 113 6.64 -10.31 17.84
N THR A 114 5.75 -10.42 18.81
CA THR A 114 6.16 -10.40 20.22
C THR A 114 5.73 -11.56 21.09
N TYR A 115 5.29 -12.70 20.56
CA TYR A 115 5.14 -13.86 21.46
C TYR A 115 6.49 -14.38 22.00
N ASP A 116 7.60 -14.11 21.30
CA ASP A 116 8.95 -14.57 21.70
C ASP A 116 9.99 -13.43 21.82
N SER A 117 9.54 -12.17 21.80
CA SER A 117 10.40 -10.99 21.68
C SER A 117 11.25 -10.98 20.40
N GLU A 118 10.67 -11.17 19.22
CA GLU A 118 11.42 -11.31 17.96
C GLU A 118 10.99 -10.31 16.87
N THR A 119 11.90 -9.43 16.45
CA THR A 119 11.66 -8.52 15.32
C THR A 119 12.10 -9.15 14.02
N VAL A 120 11.35 -8.89 12.93
CA VAL A 120 11.58 -9.42 11.59
C VAL A 120 11.80 -8.27 10.61
N PHE A 121 13.03 -8.08 10.13
CA PHE A 121 13.30 -7.04 9.16
C PHE A 121 14.10 -7.51 7.96
N THR A 122 14.03 -6.71 6.90
CA THR A 122 14.80 -6.90 5.68
C THR A 122 16.06 -6.05 5.77
N ASP A 123 17.24 -6.67 5.60
CA ASP A 123 18.50 -5.95 5.53
C ASP A 123 19.14 -6.13 4.14
N LYS A 124 19.14 -5.04 3.37
CA LYS A 124 19.75 -5.00 2.04
C LYS A 124 21.28 -5.17 2.09
N ALA A 125 21.93 -4.80 3.20
CA ALA A 125 23.38 -4.94 3.35
C ALA A 125 23.82 -6.42 3.52
N LEU A 126 22.98 -7.24 4.16
CA LEU A 126 23.30 -8.64 4.45
C LEU A 126 22.92 -9.61 3.32
N LYS A 127 22.26 -9.14 2.24
CA LYS A 127 21.68 -10.00 1.18
C LYS A 127 20.74 -11.08 1.71
N LEU A 128 20.21 -10.90 2.92
CA LEU A 128 19.23 -11.78 3.52
C LEU A 128 17.92 -11.00 3.55
N PRO A 129 16.81 -11.54 3.01
CA PRO A 129 15.52 -10.86 3.03
C PRO A 129 14.96 -10.72 4.45
N PHE A 130 15.62 -11.30 5.45
CA PHE A 130 15.14 -11.46 6.80
C PHE A 130 16.31 -11.51 7.80
N ALA A 131 16.19 -10.72 8.86
CA ALA A 131 16.92 -10.88 10.11
C ALA A 131 15.90 -11.00 11.25
N LYS A 132 16.06 -12.05 12.06
CA LYS A 132 15.41 -12.23 13.36
C LYS A 132 16.28 -11.55 14.41
N VAL A 133 15.73 -10.61 15.15
CA VAL A 133 16.42 -10.06 16.35
C VAL A 133 15.56 -10.35 17.56
N SER A 134 16.11 -11.12 18.50
CA SER A 134 15.50 -11.32 19.81
C SER A 134 15.78 -10.11 20.70
N PHE A 135 14.78 -9.51 21.35
CA PHE A 135 14.99 -8.44 22.33
C PHE A 135 15.66 -8.96 23.62
N TRP A 136 15.60 -10.27 23.91
CA TRP A 136 16.24 -10.87 25.09
C TRP A 136 17.68 -11.28 24.84
N GLU A 137 18.02 -11.61 23.59
CA GLU A 137 19.38 -11.99 23.18
C GLU A 137 19.84 -11.16 21.97
N PRO A 138 20.49 -10.01 22.22
CA PRO A 138 21.05 -9.13 21.16
C PRO A 138 22.09 -9.83 20.25
N LEU A 139 22.63 -10.96 20.69
CA LEU A 139 23.61 -11.76 19.97
C LEU A 139 22.99 -12.94 19.20
N ALA A 140 21.65 -13.08 19.20
CA ALA A 140 20.97 -14.11 18.44
C ALA A 140 21.32 -13.97 16.96
N THR A 141 21.95 -15.00 16.40
CA THR A 141 22.38 -15.01 15.00
C THR A 141 21.18 -15.13 14.08
N ALA A 142 21.14 -14.33 13.02
CA ALA A 142 20.08 -14.40 12.00
C ALA A 142 19.98 -15.83 11.44
N PRO A 143 18.80 -16.49 11.51
CA PRO A 143 18.62 -17.81 10.93
C PRO A 143 18.89 -17.77 9.42
N LYS A 144 19.66 -18.73 8.90
CA LYS A 144 19.89 -18.83 7.46
C LYS A 144 18.56 -19.04 6.73
N THR A 145 18.15 -18.06 5.93
CA THR A 145 17.04 -18.21 4.98
C THR A 145 17.44 -19.14 3.85
N THR A 146 16.50 -19.96 3.35
CA THR A 146 16.76 -20.89 2.25
C THR A 146 15.79 -20.66 1.09
N GLY A 147 16.10 -21.22 -0.09
CA GLY A 147 15.19 -21.18 -1.24
C GLY A 147 14.99 -19.80 -1.86
N ALA A 148 13.76 -19.53 -2.33
CA ALA A 148 13.38 -18.30 -3.05
C ALA A 148 13.62 -17.01 -2.25
N ALA A 149 13.65 -17.11 -0.91
CA ALA A 149 13.91 -15.99 -0.02
C ALA A 149 15.29 -15.34 -0.26
N VAL A 150 16.34 -16.14 -0.55
CA VAL A 150 17.75 -15.65 -0.59
C VAL A 150 17.97 -14.50 -1.57
N ASN A 151 17.20 -14.44 -2.66
CA ASN A 151 17.30 -13.38 -3.68
C ASN A 151 16.02 -12.54 -3.79
N TRP A 152 15.13 -12.61 -2.80
CA TRP A 152 13.85 -11.93 -2.85
C TRP A 152 14.01 -10.42 -2.65
N SER A 153 13.50 -9.62 -3.58
CA SER A 153 13.45 -8.17 -3.43
C SER A 153 12.22 -7.78 -2.61
N THR A 154 12.32 -7.82 -1.28
CA THR A 154 11.19 -7.53 -0.38
C THR A 154 10.69 -6.09 -0.49
N GLY A 155 9.37 -5.92 -0.57
CA GLY A 155 8.66 -4.65 -0.52
C GLY A 155 8.15 -4.33 0.88
N ALA A 156 7.15 -5.09 1.32
CA ALA A 156 6.57 -5.05 2.66
C ALA A 156 6.62 -6.43 3.32
N ILE A 157 6.61 -6.49 4.64
CA ILE A 157 6.70 -7.72 5.42
C ILE A 157 5.66 -7.72 6.52
N CYS A 158 5.07 -8.88 6.82
CA CYS A 158 4.27 -9.09 8.02
C CYS A 158 4.22 -10.56 8.44
N GLY A 159 3.83 -10.84 9.68
CA GLY A 159 3.60 -12.19 10.18
C GLY A 159 4.70 -12.72 11.11
N HIS A 160 4.35 -13.68 11.96
CA HIS A 160 5.11 -14.05 13.15
C HIS A 160 5.93 -15.35 12.96
N PRO A 161 7.28 -15.33 13.06
CA PRO A 161 8.11 -16.54 12.97
C PRO A 161 7.78 -17.62 14.02
N GLY A 162 7.53 -17.24 15.28
CA GLY A 162 7.02 -18.16 16.33
C GLY A 162 5.63 -18.77 16.07
N GLN A 163 4.83 -18.19 15.16
CA GLN A 163 3.60 -18.82 14.65
C GLN A 163 3.87 -19.61 13.36
N GLY A 164 5.14 -19.71 12.97
CA GLY A 164 5.60 -20.48 11.84
C GLY A 164 5.42 -19.83 10.47
N ILE A 165 4.92 -18.59 10.37
CA ILE A 165 4.66 -17.96 9.05
C ILE A 165 5.06 -16.48 9.03
N VAL A 166 5.86 -16.12 8.03
CA VAL A 166 6.15 -14.73 7.65
C VAL A 166 5.82 -14.52 6.18
N TRP A 167 5.20 -13.40 5.88
CA TRP A 167 4.79 -12.97 4.55
C TRP A 167 5.65 -11.80 4.09
N ALA A 168 6.11 -11.84 2.84
CA ALA A 168 6.81 -10.74 2.22
C ALA A 168 6.20 -10.43 0.86
N SER A 169 5.80 -9.18 0.61
CA SER A 169 5.49 -8.76 -0.75
C SER A 169 6.78 -8.59 -1.55
N HIS A 170 6.72 -8.81 -2.85
CA HIS A 170 7.79 -8.39 -3.73
C HIS A 170 7.69 -6.88 -3.95
N ALA A 171 8.82 -6.18 -3.94
CA ALA A 171 8.87 -4.72 -4.10
C ALA A 171 8.35 -4.20 -5.45
N ARG A 172 8.13 -5.08 -6.43
CA ARG A 172 8.05 -4.74 -7.88
C ARG A 172 7.17 -5.71 -8.66
N GLU A 173 7.18 -6.99 -8.29
CA GLU A 173 6.37 -8.01 -8.94
C GLU A 173 5.04 -8.21 -8.20
N PRO A 174 3.97 -8.62 -8.88
CA PRO A 174 2.69 -8.98 -8.25
C PRO A 174 2.81 -10.36 -7.59
N LYS A 175 3.70 -10.49 -6.61
CA LYS A 175 3.99 -11.76 -5.94
C LYS A 175 4.14 -11.56 -4.44
N ILE A 176 3.71 -12.56 -3.70
CA ILE A 176 3.90 -12.70 -2.26
C ILE A 176 4.77 -13.92 -2.02
N LEU A 177 5.71 -13.82 -1.09
CA LEU A 177 6.49 -14.93 -0.56
C LEU A 177 5.94 -15.31 0.81
N GLN A 178 5.50 -16.55 0.93
CA GLN A 178 5.23 -17.20 2.21
C GLN A 178 6.50 -17.89 2.67
N MET A 179 6.94 -17.59 3.89
CA MET A 179 8.09 -18.22 4.52
C MET A 179 7.62 -18.98 5.76
N LEU A 180 7.87 -20.29 5.79
CA LEU A 180 7.53 -21.13 6.93
C LEU A 180 8.73 -21.29 7.87
N PHE A 181 8.48 -21.19 9.16
CA PHE A 181 9.46 -21.30 10.22
C PHE A 181 9.11 -22.44 11.17
N ASN A 182 10.12 -23.16 11.67
CA ASN A 182 9.92 -24.14 12.73
C ASN A 182 10.03 -23.48 14.12
N ALA A 183 9.82 -24.27 15.18
CA ALA A 183 9.90 -23.79 16.57
C ALA A 183 11.27 -23.22 16.94
N GLU A 184 12.34 -23.67 16.27
CA GLU A 184 13.69 -23.14 16.44
C GLU A 184 13.92 -21.81 15.67
N GLY A 185 12.89 -21.27 15.00
CA GLY A 185 12.98 -20.05 14.21
C GLY A 185 13.79 -20.18 12.92
N LYS A 186 14.06 -21.41 12.46
CA LYS A 186 14.70 -21.68 11.17
C LYS A 186 13.66 -21.66 10.08
N ASN A 187 13.95 -20.97 8.98
CA ASN A 187 13.13 -21.06 7.78
C ASN A 187 13.26 -22.47 7.17
N ILE A 188 12.14 -23.18 7.09
CA ILE A 188 12.07 -24.57 6.61
C ILE A 188 11.47 -24.70 5.22
N ALA A 189 10.66 -23.73 4.79
CA ALA A 189 10.07 -23.72 3.45
C ALA A 189 9.78 -22.29 2.98
N CYS A 190 9.71 -22.13 1.67
CA CYS A 190 9.31 -20.90 1.00
C CYS A 190 8.37 -21.23 -0.15
N ASN A 191 7.24 -20.54 -0.22
CA ASN A 191 6.30 -20.64 -1.34
C ASN A 191 6.04 -19.26 -1.94
N THR A 192 6.13 -19.16 -3.27
CA THR A 192 5.82 -17.92 -3.98
C THR A 192 4.40 -18.01 -4.54
N ILE A 193 3.58 -17.02 -4.21
CA ILE A 193 2.18 -16.93 -4.62
C ILE A 193 2.04 -15.72 -5.54
N GLU A 194 1.54 -15.95 -6.76
CA GLU A 194 1.23 -14.84 -7.67
C GLU A 194 -0.07 -14.17 -7.27
N VAL A 195 -0.08 -12.83 -7.27
CA VAL A 195 -1.29 -12.03 -7.10
C VAL A 195 -2.05 -12.04 -8.43
N PRO A 196 -3.37 -12.34 -8.44
CA PRO A 196 -4.12 -12.40 -9.68
C PRO A 196 -4.14 -11.05 -10.39
N THR A 197 -4.21 -11.08 -11.71
CA THR A 197 -4.47 -9.86 -12.48
C THR A 197 -5.97 -9.56 -12.40
N ASN A 198 -6.34 -8.30 -12.12
CA ASN A 198 -7.76 -7.95 -12.08
C ASN A 198 -8.36 -7.85 -13.50
N SER A 199 -9.68 -7.72 -13.59
CA SER A 199 -10.40 -7.58 -14.86
C SER A 199 -10.02 -6.33 -15.67
N GLN A 200 -9.33 -5.36 -15.07
CA GLN A 200 -8.84 -4.15 -15.73
C GLN A 200 -7.44 -4.34 -16.35
N GLY A 201 -6.81 -5.49 -16.15
CA GLY A 201 -5.51 -5.83 -16.76
C GLY A 201 -4.30 -5.20 -16.08
N TYR A 202 -4.49 -4.47 -14.97
CA TYR A 202 -3.38 -3.89 -14.22
C TYR A 202 -2.72 -4.95 -13.33
N LYS A 203 -1.39 -5.03 -13.41
CA LYS A 203 -0.61 -5.89 -12.52
C LYS A 203 -0.62 -5.29 -11.12
N ALA A 204 -0.97 -6.09 -10.12
CA ALA A 204 -0.99 -5.65 -8.74
C ALA A 204 0.34 -5.01 -8.32
N HIS A 205 0.25 -3.94 -7.52
CA HIS A 205 1.40 -3.31 -6.88
C HIS A 205 1.13 -3.21 -5.38
N ILE A 206 1.60 -4.25 -4.68
CA ILE A 206 1.40 -4.42 -3.24
C ILE A 206 2.36 -3.49 -2.50
N ILE A 207 1.80 -2.46 -1.89
CA ILE A 207 2.60 -1.47 -1.15
C ILE A 207 2.80 -1.84 0.30
N ASP A 208 1.91 -2.67 0.84
CA ASP A 208 1.88 -3.05 2.24
C ASP A 208 1.06 -4.32 2.44
N VAL A 209 1.33 -5.05 3.52
CA VAL A 209 0.66 -6.30 3.86
C VAL A 209 0.35 -6.34 5.36
N ALA A 210 -0.79 -6.93 5.71
CA ALA A 210 -1.15 -7.20 7.10
C ALA A 210 -1.70 -8.63 7.20
N ALA A 211 -1.30 -9.35 8.25
CA ALA A 211 -1.80 -10.67 8.55
C ALA A 211 -2.49 -10.68 9.91
N ASP A 212 -3.56 -11.46 10.04
CA ASP A 212 -4.14 -11.74 11.34
C ASP A 212 -3.14 -12.52 12.21
N LYS A 213 -3.35 -12.49 13.52
CA LYS A 213 -2.45 -13.14 14.48
C LYS A 213 -2.66 -14.65 14.55
N MET A 214 -3.60 -15.22 13.80
CA MET A 214 -3.70 -16.68 13.67
C MET A 214 -3.08 -17.18 12.36
N GLY A 215 -2.65 -16.26 11.49
CA GLY A 215 -2.12 -16.58 10.17
C GLY A 215 -3.18 -17.02 9.17
N ASN A 216 -4.47 -16.99 9.49
CA ASN A 216 -5.53 -17.47 8.59
C ASN A 216 -5.76 -16.58 7.37
N PHE A 217 -5.46 -15.28 7.50
CA PHE A 217 -5.76 -14.26 6.51
C PHE A 217 -4.55 -13.36 6.28
N LEU A 218 -4.21 -13.16 5.01
CA LEU A 218 -3.29 -12.13 4.56
C LEU A 218 -4.05 -11.10 3.73
N PHE A 219 -3.93 -9.85 4.13
CA PHE A 219 -4.51 -8.68 3.47
C PHE A 219 -3.40 -7.94 2.71
N CYS A 220 -3.56 -7.75 1.40
CA CYS A 220 -2.57 -7.07 0.58
C CYS A 220 -3.14 -5.76 0.01
N ALA A 221 -2.51 -4.65 0.36
CA ALA A 221 -2.89 -3.31 -0.08
C ALA A 221 -2.38 -3.06 -1.51
N ASP A 222 -3.28 -3.00 -2.50
CA ASP A 222 -2.93 -2.83 -3.90
C ASP A 222 -3.13 -1.38 -4.35
N SER A 223 -2.02 -0.70 -4.57
CA SER A 223 -2.03 0.71 -5.02
C SER A 223 -2.40 0.87 -6.49
N ALA A 224 -2.08 -0.11 -7.35
CA ALA A 224 -2.38 -0.04 -8.78
C ALA A 224 -3.89 -0.20 -9.00
N ASN A 225 -4.46 -1.21 -8.33
CA ASN A 225 -5.89 -1.51 -8.43
C ASN A 225 -6.76 -0.74 -7.45
N ARG A 226 -6.16 0.05 -6.55
CA ARG A 226 -6.85 0.88 -5.54
C ARG A 226 -7.80 0.04 -4.69
N ALA A 227 -7.27 -1.08 -4.21
CA ALA A 227 -8.08 -2.19 -3.74
C ALA A 227 -7.36 -2.99 -2.65
N LEU A 228 -8.06 -4.02 -2.17
CA LEU A 228 -7.54 -5.00 -1.24
C LEU A 228 -7.62 -6.41 -1.85
N TRP A 229 -6.54 -7.17 -1.72
CA TRP A 229 -6.58 -8.62 -1.93
C TRP A 229 -6.61 -9.34 -0.59
N VAL A 230 -7.34 -10.45 -0.55
CA VAL A 230 -7.39 -11.31 0.63
C VAL A 230 -7.03 -12.72 0.21
N LEU A 231 -5.99 -13.22 0.85
CA LEU A 231 -5.53 -14.58 0.75
C LEU A 231 -5.96 -15.30 2.04
N ASP A 232 -6.75 -16.37 1.90
CA ASP A 232 -7.31 -17.12 3.04
C ASP A 232 -6.90 -18.60 3.03
N ASP A 233 -6.76 -19.19 4.20
CA ASP A 233 -6.56 -20.64 4.40
C ASP A 233 -7.87 -21.35 4.82
N SER A 234 -9.02 -20.82 4.40
CA SER A 234 -10.33 -21.27 4.89
C SER A 234 -10.71 -22.71 4.47
N ASN A 235 -9.97 -23.30 3.54
CA ASN A 235 -10.23 -24.63 3.01
C ASN A 235 -9.67 -25.77 3.89
N ASN A 236 -9.03 -25.46 5.03
CA ASN A 236 -8.39 -26.45 5.94
C ASN A 236 -7.42 -27.40 5.22
N SER A 237 -6.98 -27.04 4.02
CA SER A 237 -6.08 -27.83 3.18
C SER A 237 -4.61 -27.48 3.41
N GLY A 238 -4.35 -26.46 4.24
CA GLY A 238 -3.03 -25.86 4.43
C GLY A 238 -2.55 -25.08 3.20
N ALA A 239 -3.43 -24.85 2.22
CA ALA A 239 -3.14 -24.14 0.99
C ALA A 239 -3.97 -22.85 0.94
N TYR A 240 -3.24 -21.74 1.02
CA TYR A 240 -3.79 -20.41 0.86
C TYR A 240 -4.34 -20.21 -0.55
N SER A 241 -5.53 -19.61 -0.62
CA SER A 241 -6.18 -19.29 -1.88
C SER A 241 -6.67 -17.85 -1.89
N TRP A 242 -6.59 -17.21 -3.07
CA TRP A 242 -7.17 -15.89 -3.24
C TRP A 242 -8.68 -16.01 -3.20
N LYS A 243 -9.33 -15.26 -2.31
CA LYS A 243 -10.80 -15.29 -2.16
C LYS A 243 -11.51 -15.09 -3.50
N ASN A 244 -12.00 -16.18 -4.09
CA ASN A 244 -12.60 -16.25 -5.43
C ASN A 244 -11.77 -15.58 -6.55
N GLY A 245 -10.46 -15.35 -6.36
CA GLY A 245 -9.64 -14.54 -7.26
C GLY A 245 -10.12 -13.09 -7.42
N GLN A 246 -10.91 -12.56 -6.47
CA GLN A 246 -11.55 -11.25 -6.58
C GLN A 246 -10.78 -10.17 -5.82
N CYS A 247 -10.50 -9.08 -6.52
CA CYS A 247 -9.98 -7.85 -5.96
C CYS A 247 -11.12 -7.07 -5.28
N LEU A 248 -10.97 -6.71 -4.01
CA LEU A 248 -11.99 -6.07 -3.21
C LEU A 248 -11.85 -4.55 -3.37
N ILE A 249 -12.68 -3.98 -4.22
CA ILE A 249 -12.69 -2.54 -4.57
C ILE A 249 -13.88 -1.88 -3.88
N SER A 250 -13.71 -0.66 -3.35
CA SER A 250 -14.84 0.15 -2.88
C SER A 250 -15.49 0.90 -4.04
N LYS A 251 -16.81 0.79 -4.17
CA LYS A 251 -17.62 1.55 -5.14
C LYS A 251 -17.91 2.97 -4.68
N GLN A 252 -18.00 3.21 -3.36
CA GLN A 252 -18.46 4.49 -2.84
C GLN A 252 -17.42 5.61 -2.98
N LYS A 253 -16.14 5.29 -2.73
CA LYS A 253 -15.05 6.27 -2.84
C LYS A 253 -13.79 5.57 -3.32
N PRO A 254 -13.21 5.96 -4.47
CA PRO A 254 -11.93 5.41 -4.92
C PRO A 254 -10.83 5.66 -3.89
N ILE A 255 -10.00 4.65 -3.62
CA ILE A 255 -8.74 4.79 -2.91
C ILE A 255 -7.77 5.52 -3.85
N GLN A 256 -7.20 6.64 -3.43
CA GLN A 256 -6.39 7.48 -4.32
C GLN A 256 -4.90 7.33 -4.06
N ASP A 257 -4.53 7.35 -2.78
CA ASP A 257 -3.15 7.34 -2.32
C ASP A 257 -3.01 6.40 -1.14
N LEU A 258 -3.15 5.09 -1.39
CA LEU A 258 -2.96 4.06 -0.38
C LEU A 258 -1.50 4.10 0.10
N ARG A 259 -1.30 4.03 1.42
CA ARG A 259 0.02 4.16 2.06
C ARG A 259 0.38 3.04 3.02
N GLY A 260 -0.60 2.41 3.63
CA GLY A 260 -0.37 1.29 4.52
C GLY A 260 -1.65 0.59 4.91
N ILE A 261 -1.48 -0.54 5.57
CA ILE A 261 -2.56 -1.40 6.03
C ILE A 261 -2.23 -1.97 7.40
N ALA A 262 -3.25 -2.10 8.24
CA ALA A 262 -3.15 -2.82 9.51
C ALA A 262 -4.46 -3.56 9.77
N CYS A 263 -4.42 -4.63 10.56
CA CYS A 263 -5.62 -5.30 11.01
C CYS A 263 -5.56 -5.60 12.50
N ASP A 264 -6.73 -5.84 13.09
CA ASP A 264 -6.82 -6.40 14.44
C ASP A 264 -6.29 -7.85 14.48
N GLN A 265 -6.25 -8.45 15.67
CA GLN A 265 -5.69 -9.78 15.85
C GLN A 265 -6.43 -10.89 15.09
N TYR A 266 -7.71 -10.69 14.78
CA TYR A 266 -8.56 -11.68 14.11
C TYR A 266 -8.67 -11.43 12.61
N GLY A 267 -8.09 -10.34 12.10
CA GLY A 267 -8.31 -9.87 10.74
C GLY A 267 -9.75 -9.43 10.50
N SER A 268 -10.54 -9.15 11.54
CA SER A 268 -11.97 -8.87 11.43
C SER A 268 -12.24 -7.44 10.95
N THR A 269 -11.40 -6.51 11.40
CA THR A 269 -11.36 -5.12 10.95
C THR A 269 -9.97 -4.82 10.40
N VAL A 270 -9.95 -4.34 9.16
CA VAL A 270 -8.77 -3.95 8.41
C VAL A 270 -8.83 -2.45 8.18
N TRP A 271 -7.74 -1.77 8.48
CA TRP A 271 -7.57 -0.33 8.37
C TRP A 271 -6.63 0.00 7.24
N LEU A 272 -7.11 0.80 6.29
CA LEU A 272 -6.33 1.29 5.17
C LEU A 272 -6.00 2.76 5.38
N CYS A 273 -4.71 3.10 5.25
CA CYS A 273 -4.21 4.47 5.36
C CYS A 273 -4.14 5.13 4.00
N GLU A 274 -4.79 6.27 3.83
CA GLU A 274 -4.61 7.12 2.66
C GLU A 274 -3.88 8.41 3.00
N GLY A 275 -2.80 8.68 2.26
CA GLY A 275 -2.03 9.89 2.44
C GLY A 275 -2.78 11.12 1.94
N THR A 276 -3.46 11.02 0.80
CA THR A 276 -4.27 12.10 0.23
C THR A 276 -5.53 11.52 -0.42
N PRO A 277 -6.74 11.87 0.06
CA PRO A 277 -7.00 12.68 1.25
C PRO A 277 -6.54 11.96 2.54
N ARG A 278 -6.15 12.71 3.57
CA ARG A 278 -5.69 12.20 4.89
C ARG A 278 -6.81 11.48 5.64
N ARG A 279 -7.05 10.21 5.29
CA ARG A 279 -8.15 9.42 5.83
C ARG A 279 -7.72 8.00 6.14
N LEU A 280 -8.41 7.42 7.12
CA LEU A 280 -8.40 6.00 7.39
C LEU A 280 -9.69 5.38 6.86
N ARG A 281 -9.62 4.17 6.33
CA ARG A 281 -10.80 3.43 5.89
C ARG A 281 -10.87 2.08 6.56
N GLN A 282 -12.09 1.71 6.92
CA GLN A 282 -12.39 0.40 7.45
C GLN A 282 -12.81 -0.55 6.33
N PHE A 283 -12.29 -1.76 6.41
CA PHE A 283 -12.76 -2.90 5.66
C PHE A 283 -13.03 -4.03 6.66
N TYR A 284 -14.20 -4.64 6.58
CA TYR A 284 -14.60 -5.72 7.48
C TYR A 284 -14.54 -7.06 6.77
N TRP A 285 -14.09 -8.07 7.51
CA TRP A 285 -13.97 -9.45 7.06
C TRP A 285 -14.55 -10.42 8.10
N GLY A 286 -15.33 -11.39 7.63
CA GLY A 286 -16.11 -12.28 8.48
C GLY A 286 -17.41 -11.63 8.92
N THR A 287 -17.63 -11.52 10.24
CA THR A 287 -18.89 -11.01 10.79
C THR A 287 -19.03 -9.50 10.56
N LEU A 288 -20.04 -9.12 9.79
CA LEU A 288 -20.27 -7.73 9.42
C LEU A 288 -20.99 -6.93 10.52
N PRO A 289 -20.41 -5.81 11.00
CA PRO A 289 -21.10 -4.95 11.95
C PRO A 289 -22.25 -4.19 11.29
N LYS A 290 -23.14 -3.61 12.10
CA LYS A 290 -24.25 -2.76 11.61
C LYS A 290 -23.74 -1.52 10.85
N GLY A 291 -22.52 -1.06 11.12
CA GLY A 291 -21.90 0.13 10.51
C GLY A 291 -21.29 -0.06 9.12
N VAL A 292 -21.48 -1.22 8.47
CA VAL A 292 -21.00 -1.44 7.08
C VAL A 292 -21.77 -0.53 6.12
N GLN A 293 -21.03 0.30 5.38
CA GLN A 293 -21.60 1.23 4.40
C GLN A 293 -21.77 0.57 3.03
N GLU A 294 -20.90 -0.35 2.66
CA GLU A 294 -20.92 -1.05 1.38
C GLU A 294 -20.64 -2.55 1.58
N LYS A 295 -21.67 -3.39 1.42
CA LYS A 295 -21.50 -4.84 1.45
C LYS A 295 -20.98 -5.34 0.10
N ILE A 296 -19.86 -6.07 0.12
CA ILE A 296 -19.36 -6.78 -1.06
C ILE A 296 -20.04 -8.15 -1.16
N ASN A 297 -20.17 -8.84 -0.04
CA ASN A 297 -20.90 -10.11 0.11
C ASN A 297 -21.35 -10.27 1.57
N SER A 298 -21.87 -11.45 1.92
CA SER A 298 -22.40 -11.73 3.27
C SER A 298 -21.38 -11.63 4.40
N PHE A 299 -20.08 -11.62 4.09
CA PHE A 299 -18.98 -11.73 5.04
C PHE A 299 -17.85 -10.73 4.78
N SER A 300 -18.06 -9.74 3.92
CA SER A 300 -17.10 -8.66 3.72
C SER A 300 -17.74 -7.40 3.20
N GLY A 301 -17.20 -6.26 3.62
CA GLY A 301 -17.75 -4.96 3.25
C GLY A 301 -16.89 -3.79 3.70
N TRP A 302 -17.03 -2.66 3.02
CA TRP A 302 -16.40 -1.41 3.40
C TRP A 302 -17.21 -0.70 4.49
N GLY A 303 -16.49 -0.27 5.52
CA GLY A 303 -17.01 0.53 6.62
C GLY A 303 -16.85 2.02 6.37
N GLU A 304 -16.75 2.76 7.47
CA GLU A 304 -16.62 4.21 7.43
C GLU A 304 -15.23 4.63 6.91
N SER A 305 -15.21 5.79 6.26
CA SER A 305 -13.98 6.51 5.95
C SER A 305 -13.83 7.69 6.92
N VAL A 306 -12.88 7.60 7.84
CA VAL A 306 -12.65 8.61 8.88
C VAL A 306 -11.54 9.55 8.45
N VAL A 307 -11.84 10.85 8.37
CA VAL A 307 -10.85 11.89 8.05
C VAL A 307 -10.11 12.28 9.32
N VAL A 308 -8.79 12.43 9.23
CA VAL A 308 -7.98 12.98 10.33
C VAL A 308 -8.39 14.45 10.53
N PRO A 309 -8.98 14.83 11.68
CA PRO A 309 -9.74 16.08 11.82
C PRO A 309 -8.85 17.32 12.05
N PHE A 310 -7.53 17.14 12.17
CA PHE A 310 -6.62 18.22 12.49
C PHE A 310 -6.23 19.02 11.23
N SER A 311 -6.45 20.34 11.26
CA SER A 311 -6.21 21.24 10.13
C SER A 311 -4.74 21.29 9.69
N GLY A 312 -3.80 21.07 10.63
CA GLY A 312 -2.37 20.97 10.37
C GLY A 312 -1.88 19.60 9.93
N ALA A 313 -2.77 18.61 9.77
CA ALA A 313 -2.36 17.27 9.39
C ALA A 313 -1.87 17.19 7.95
N GLY A 314 -0.65 16.66 7.82
CA GLY A 314 0.01 16.43 6.55
C GLY A 314 -0.51 15.17 5.83
N ARG A 315 0.25 14.76 4.82
CA ARG A 315 0.03 13.48 4.13
C ARG A 315 0.36 12.34 5.09
N LEU A 316 -0.59 11.44 5.32
CA LEU A 316 -0.35 10.26 6.15
C LEU A 316 0.66 9.30 5.50
N HIS A 317 1.38 8.54 6.31
CA HIS A 317 2.44 7.63 5.85
C HIS A 317 2.17 6.17 6.14
N SER A 318 1.53 5.86 7.27
CA SER A 318 1.33 4.49 7.72
C SER A 318 0.15 4.42 8.70
N VAL A 319 -0.30 3.21 8.99
CA VAL A 319 -1.31 2.92 10.01
C VAL A 319 -0.87 1.70 10.78
N ALA A 320 -1.15 1.68 12.08
CA ALA A 320 -1.05 0.50 12.92
C ALA A 320 -2.30 0.38 13.78
N ALA A 321 -2.71 -0.84 14.09
CA ALA A 321 -3.83 -1.11 14.98
C ALA A 321 -3.32 -1.94 16.15
N ASN A 322 -3.86 -1.69 17.35
CA ASN A 322 -3.63 -2.61 18.46
C ASN A 322 -4.39 -3.93 18.23
N ILE A 323 -4.08 -4.95 19.04
CA ILE A 323 -4.65 -6.29 18.91
C ILE A 323 -6.19 -6.32 18.96
N TRP A 324 -6.78 -5.39 19.72
CA TRP A 324 -8.22 -5.32 19.92
C TRP A 324 -8.94 -4.47 18.87
N GLY A 325 -8.21 -3.77 17.99
CA GLY A 325 -8.77 -2.79 17.06
C GLY A 325 -9.38 -1.56 17.75
N SER A 326 -9.17 -1.37 19.06
CA SER A 326 -9.71 -0.26 19.85
C SER A 326 -8.86 1.01 19.76
N ALA A 327 -7.59 0.91 19.36
CA ALA A 327 -6.71 2.04 19.15
C ALA A 327 -6.01 1.93 17.80
N ILE A 328 -6.23 2.95 16.95
CA ILE A 328 -5.67 3.03 15.60
C ILE A 328 -4.73 4.21 15.53
N TYR A 329 -3.49 3.95 15.15
CA TYR A 329 -2.43 4.94 15.07
C TYR A 329 -2.14 5.25 13.60
N THR A 330 -1.98 6.51 13.26
CA THR A 330 -1.46 6.95 11.97
C THR A 330 -0.48 8.11 12.17
N ILE A 331 0.34 8.41 11.16
CA ILE A 331 1.47 9.33 11.31
C ILE A 331 1.68 10.17 10.06
N ASP A 332 2.08 11.41 10.26
CA ASP A 332 2.71 12.26 9.25
C ASP A 332 4.13 12.65 9.68
N ASN A 333 4.78 13.58 8.97
CA ASN A 333 6.15 13.99 9.31
C ASN A 333 6.31 14.68 10.68
N SER A 334 5.22 15.11 11.32
CA SER A 334 5.23 15.96 12.51
C SER A 334 4.46 15.40 13.71
N PHE A 335 3.44 14.59 13.46
CA PHE A 335 2.51 14.12 14.49
C PHE A 335 2.18 12.65 14.33
N VAL A 336 1.95 11.99 15.46
CA VAL A 336 1.14 10.77 15.54
C VAL A 336 -0.30 11.19 15.82
N TYR A 337 -1.23 10.53 15.14
CA TYR A 337 -2.66 10.66 15.36
C TYR A 337 -3.18 9.33 15.87
N THR A 338 -3.91 9.36 16.98
CA THR A 338 -4.55 8.17 17.53
C THR A 338 -6.05 8.33 17.45
N LEU A 339 -6.74 7.33 16.92
CA LEU A 339 -8.19 7.18 16.99
C LEU A 339 -8.51 6.08 17.99
N ILE A 340 -9.16 6.46 19.09
CA ILE A 340 -9.45 5.57 20.23
C ILE A 340 -10.95 5.33 20.30
N PHE A 341 -11.36 4.07 20.22
CA PHE A 341 -12.75 3.65 20.40
C PHE A 341 -12.98 3.32 21.88
N GLN A 342 -13.87 4.07 22.55
CA GLN A 342 -14.32 3.66 23.88
C GLN A 342 -15.28 2.48 23.74
N GLU A 343 -15.21 1.54 24.68
CA GLU A 343 -16.11 0.40 24.72
C GLU A 343 -17.58 0.84 24.58
N ASN A 344 -18.30 0.19 23.67
CA ASN A 344 -19.72 0.44 23.38
C ASN A 344 -20.07 1.82 22.79
N SER A 345 -19.10 2.71 22.59
CA SER A 345 -19.30 3.94 21.83
C SER A 345 -18.95 3.68 20.37
N GLY A 346 -19.92 3.73 19.47
CA GLY A 346 -19.65 3.60 18.02
C GLY A 346 -18.81 4.74 17.43
N CYS A 347 -18.27 5.64 18.26
CA CYS A 347 -17.58 6.86 17.89
C CYS A 347 -16.19 6.89 18.51
N GLY A 348 -15.15 6.94 17.67
CA GLY A 348 -13.78 7.08 18.15
C GLY A 348 -13.42 8.54 18.49
N THR A 349 -12.57 8.72 19.50
CA THR A 349 -11.99 10.02 19.87
C THR A 349 -10.61 10.17 19.25
N TRP A 350 -10.36 11.31 18.62
CA TRP A 350 -9.05 11.63 18.03
C TRP A 350 -8.12 12.31 19.03
N GLN A 351 -6.86 11.89 19.01
CA GLN A 351 -5.74 12.55 19.69
C GLN A 351 -4.66 12.91 18.66
N GLN A 352 -4.07 14.09 18.77
CA GLN A 352 -2.88 14.49 18.02
C GLN A 352 -1.71 14.62 19.00
N ILE A 353 -0.59 13.97 18.69
CA ILE A 353 0.59 13.93 19.54
C ILE A 353 1.79 14.43 18.75
N PRO A 354 2.44 15.53 19.18
CA PRO A 354 3.62 16.04 18.50
C PRO A 354 4.80 15.10 18.68
N LEU A 355 5.50 14.85 17.58
CA LEU A 355 6.73 14.06 17.60
C LEU A 355 7.91 14.93 18.09
N PRO A 356 8.84 14.34 18.87
CA PRO A 356 10.09 15.01 19.23
C PRO A 356 10.83 15.53 17.99
N GLU A 357 11.53 16.65 18.11
CA GLU A 357 12.26 17.25 16.98
C GLU A 357 13.27 16.29 16.34
N SER A 358 13.96 15.49 17.16
CA SER A 358 14.87 14.44 16.72
C SER A 358 14.19 13.38 15.84
N LEU A 359 13.02 12.90 16.26
CA LEU A 359 12.21 11.97 15.46
C LEU A 359 11.69 12.62 14.17
N ARG A 360 11.25 13.89 14.21
CA ARG A 360 10.84 14.61 13.00
C ARG A 360 11.99 14.75 12.00
N LYS A 361 13.20 15.07 12.46
CA LYS A 361 14.41 15.13 11.63
C LYS A 361 14.79 13.77 11.03
N ALA A 362 14.52 12.68 11.76
CA ALA A 362 14.71 11.31 11.27
C ALA A 362 13.70 10.92 10.16
N LYS A 363 12.64 11.71 9.95
CA LYS A 363 11.56 11.50 8.96
C LYS A 363 10.81 10.17 9.21
N PRO A 364 9.79 10.16 10.09
CA PRO A 364 9.02 8.96 10.39
C PRO A 364 8.24 8.43 9.17
N ARG A 365 8.12 7.10 9.05
CA ARG A 365 7.48 6.48 7.87
C ARG A 365 6.55 5.33 8.16
N ALA A 366 6.95 4.38 9.01
CA ALA A 366 6.16 3.19 9.26
C ALA A 366 5.85 3.09 10.75
N LEU A 367 4.62 2.69 11.05
CA LEU A 367 4.16 2.36 12.38
C LEU A 367 3.98 0.86 12.48
N TRP A 368 4.26 0.31 13.65
CA TRP A 368 3.77 -1.00 14.05
C TRP A 368 3.52 -1.00 15.55
N VAL A 369 2.61 -1.84 16.01
CA VAL A 369 2.29 -1.98 17.43
C VAL A 369 2.75 -3.35 17.90
N ASP A 370 3.49 -3.37 19.00
CA ASP A 370 3.80 -4.59 19.74
C ASP A 370 2.51 -5.12 20.41
N PRO A 371 1.99 -6.29 19.99
CA PRO A 371 0.80 -6.87 20.62
C PRO A 371 0.97 -7.30 22.09
N GLY A 372 2.19 -7.57 22.57
CA GLY A 372 2.48 -8.02 23.93
C GLY A 372 2.45 -6.89 24.95
N ASN A 373 3.16 -5.78 24.68
CA ASN A 373 3.23 -4.65 25.61
C ASN A 373 2.43 -3.42 25.15
N SER A 374 1.76 -3.50 23.99
CA SER A 374 1.07 -2.38 23.34
C SER A 374 1.97 -1.21 22.96
N TRP A 375 3.29 -1.40 22.87
CA TRP A 375 4.21 -0.33 22.48
C TRP A 375 4.02 0.05 21.01
N LEU A 376 3.98 1.35 20.72
CA LEU A 376 3.98 1.87 19.35
C LEU A 376 5.42 2.09 18.92
N TYR A 377 5.81 1.50 17.80
CA TYR A 377 7.12 1.67 17.21
C TYR A 377 7.03 2.46 15.92
N ILE A 378 8.07 3.26 15.67
CA ILE A 378 8.16 4.15 14.53
C ILE A 378 9.50 3.94 13.85
N ASN A 379 9.44 3.46 12.60
CA ASN A 379 10.61 3.38 11.74
C ASN A 379 10.76 4.69 10.96
N THR A 380 12.00 5.10 10.77
CA THR A 380 12.36 6.39 10.17
C THR A 380 13.15 6.19 8.89
N LEU A 381 13.10 7.15 7.95
CA LEU A 381 13.88 7.06 6.70
C LEU A 381 15.38 7.02 6.95
N THR A 382 15.85 7.67 8.02
CA THR A 382 17.28 7.69 8.35
C THR A 382 17.77 6.39 8.99
N GLY A 383 16.95 5.32 8.99
CA GLY A 383 17.33 3.99 9.51
C GLY A 383 17.26 3.86 11.04
N GLY A 384 16.72 4.85 11.75
CA GLY A 384 16.49 4.78 13.19
C GLY A 384 15.12 4.24 13.54
N GLN A 385 14.99 3.65 14.73
CA GLN A 385 13.71 3.24 15.29
C GLN A 385 13.43 3.97 16.59
N TRP A 386 12.16 4.28 16.82
CA TRP A 386 11.66 4.90 18.02
C TRP A 386 10.53 4.07 18.58
N ALA A 387 10.34 4.15 19.89
CA ALA A 387 9.25 3.51 20.59
C ALA A 387 8.51 4.54 21.44
N ALA A 388 7.23 4.31 21.66
CA ALA A 388 6.44 4.99 22.66
C ALA A 388 5.50 4.00 23.31
N ALA A 389 5.46 4.01 24.64
CA ALA A 389 4.44 3.29 25.40
C ALA A 389 3.15 4.13 25.41
N PRO A 390 2.03 3.62 24.85
CA PRO A 390 0.71 4.18 25.12
C PRO A 390 0.31 3.88 26.57
N SER A 391 -0.56 4.70 27.14
CA SER A 391 -1.27 4.33 28.37
C SER A 391 -2.31 3.25 28.09
N ILE A 392 -2.90 2.73 29.17
CA ILE A 392 -3.88 1.63 29.13
C ILE A 392 -5.07 1.94 28.21
N ASP A 393 -5.47 3.21 28.10
CA ASP A 393 -6.54 3.69 27.24
C ASP A 393 -6.11 3.92 25.77
N GLY A 394 -4.85 3.63 25.42
CA GLY A 394 -4.28 3.84 24.09
C GLY A 394 -3.81 5.27 23.82
N THR A 395 -3.88 6.19 24.80
CA THR A 395 -3.37 7.56 24.61
C THR A 395 -1.85 7.61 24.63
N LEU A 396 -1.28 8.54 23.85
CA LEU A 396 0.16 8.76 23.77
C LEU A 396 0.54 10.12 24.35
N LYS A 397 1.77 10.22 24.86
CA LYS A 397 2.35 11.49 25.32
C LYS A 397 3.61 11.78 24.52
N SER A 398 3.86 13.05 24.18
CA SER A 398 5.07 13.43 23.44
C SER A 398 6.36 13.04 24.18
N SER A 399 6.32 13.01 25.52
CA SER A 399 7.44 12.59 26.35
C SER A 399 7.67 11.06 26.40
N SER A 400 6.77 10.23 25.86
CA SER A 400 6.95 8.77 25.88
C SER A 400 7.78 8.25 24.71
N PHE A 401 8.09 9.10 23.72
CA PHE A 401 8.94 8.71 22.60
C PHE A 401 10.41 8.61 23.00
N SER A 402 11.00 7.44 22.80
CA SER A 402 12.41 7.16 23.00
C SER A 402 13.02 6.52 21.76
N GLN A 403 14.28 6.87 21.48
CA GLN A 403 15.03 6.23 20.39
C GLN A 403 15.53 4.86 20.84
N ILE A 404 15.36 3.85 20.00
CA ILE A 404 15.88 2.51 20.24
C ILE A 404 17.28 2.41 19.64
N ASN A 405 18.24 2.00 20.47
CA ASN A 405 19.58 1.67 20.03
C ASN A 405 19.73 0.15 19.99
N TRP A 406 19.56 -0.41 18.80
CA TRP A 406 19.92 -1.79 18.48
C TRP A 406 21.45 -1.89 18.37
N ARG A 407 22.14 -2.08 19.48
CA ARG A 407 23.58 -2.35 19.52
C ARG A 407 23.86 -3.77 19.93
#